data_AF-A0A7L1DNE1-F1
#
_entry.id   AF-A0A7L1DNE1-F1
#
_cell.length_a   1.000
_cell.length_b   1.000
_cell.length_c   1.000
_cell.angle_alpha   90.00
_cell.angle_beta   90.00
_cell.angle_gamma   90.00
#
_symmetry.space_group_name_H-M   'P 1'
#
loop_
_entity.id
_entity.type
_entity.pdbx_description
1 polymer ?
#
loop_
_entity_poly.entity_id
_entity_poly.type
_entity_poly.pdbx_seq_one_letter_code
_entity_poly.pdbx_strand_id
1 'polypeptide(L)'
;RLASSHKPRSDVRDCYKLLELEEGCSLEEVRSSYRSLAKKYHPDSSAGTADPAAFIRVEEAYRAVLSHVAARQHPAEEGEEEEDQFKAKSLQHRHYLSFEGVGIGTPSQREKQYMQFRVDRATEQVLEYRQQRLGGCCAGTDLLRAKDLRESKKVRITQAVERLVEDLIQESMAKGDFDNLSGKGKPLRKFSDAPHIDPMTHNLNRILIDNGYQPEWILLQKEIRETIERLREGAVAARRKLGEPMSPPEREQWGRVCEQFMQDIRKLNKRVDNFNLVVPILSRQLVHFSPEREIVRAQKSYEAL
;
A
#
# COMPACT_ATOMS: atom_id res chain seq x y z
N ARG A 1 -16.04 -42.05 -24.97
CA ARG A 1 -15.52 -42.37 -26.32
C ARG A 1 -16.70 -42.54 -27.26
N LEU A 2 -16.99 -41.55 -28.10
CA LEU A 2 -17.68 -41.66 -29.39
C LEU A 2 -17.28 -40.42 -30.19
N ALA A 3 -16.07 -40.43 -30.74
CA ALA A 3 -15.69 -39.47 -31.78
C ALA A 3 -16.14 -40.08 -33.10
N SER A 4 -17.27 -39.62 -33.63
CA SER A 4 -17.67 -39.90 -35.00
C SER A 4 -16.67 -39.20 -35.91
N SER A 5 -15.72 -39.97 -36.44
CA SER A 5 -14.83 -39.56 -37.51
C SER A 5 -15.61 -39.58 -38.83
N HIS A 6 -16.49 -38.61 -39.02
CA HIS A 6 -16.99 -38.22 -40.34
C HIS A 6 -16.39 -36.83 -40.62
N LYS A 7 -15.41 -36.76 -41.51
CA LYS A 7 -15.07 -35.49 -42.17
C LYS A 7 -15.99 -35.38 -43.38
N PRO A 8 -17.08 -34.61 -43.35
CA PRO A 8 -17.68 -34.19 -44.60
C PRO A 8 -16.67 -33.31 -45.33
N ARG A 9 -16.35 -33.63 -46.58
CA ARG A 9 -15.77 -32.65 -47.50
C ARG A 9 -16.87 -31.67 -47.86
N SER A 10 -17.25 -30.81 -46.92
CA SER A 10 -18.10 -29.66 -47.21
C SER A 10 -17.17 -28.55 -47.65
N ASP A 11 -17.31 -28.12 -48.91
CA ASP A 11 -16.60 -26.95 -49.40
C ASP A 11 -16.92 -25.76 -48.49
N VAL A 12 -15.91 -24.94 -48.19
CA VAL A 12 -16.05 -23.80 -47.25
C VAL A 12 -17.22 -22.89 -47.66
N ARG A 13 -17.46 -22.76 -48.96
CA ARG A 13 -18.58 -22.02 -49.54
C ARG A 13 -19.95 -22.56 -49.12
N ASP A 14 -20.09 -23.87 -49.05
CA ASP A 14 -21.35 -24.50 -48.64
C ASP A 14 -21.58 -24.37 -47.14
N CYS A 15 -20.50 -24.29 -46.33
CA CYS A 15 -20.61 -23.95 -44.91
C CYS A 15 -21.14 -22.52 -44.69
N TYR A 16 -20.72 -21.54 -45.49
CA TYR A 16 -21.26 -20.18 -45.43
C TYR A 16 -22.75 -20.14 -45.82
N LYS A 17 -23.13 -20.84 -46.90
CA LYS A 17 -24.55 -20.95 -47.32
C LYS A 17 -25.40 -21.61 -46.24
N LEU A 18 -24.89 -22.64 -45.56
CA LEU A 18 -25.61 -23.35 -44.50
C LEU A 18 -25.84 -22.46 -43.27
N LEU A 19 -24.93 -21.54 -42.99
CA LEU A 19 -25.07 -20.51 -41.96
C LEU A 19 -25.86 -19.28 -42.42
N GLU A 20 -26.38 -19.28 -43.65
CA GLU A 20 -27.09 -18.15 -44.28
C GLU A 20 -26.22 -16.87 -44.34
N LEU A 21 -24.91 -17.01 -44.61
CA LEU A 21 -23.93 -15.92 -44.67
C LEU A 21 -23.23 -15.84 -46.03
N GLU A 22 -22.71 -14.66 -46.34
CA GLU A 22 -21.89 -14.42 -47.54
C GLU A 22 -20.38 -14.63 -47.26
N GLU A 23 -19.62 -14.89 -48.32
CA GLU A 23 -18.16 -15.07 -48.23
C GLU A 23 -17.48 -13.73 -47.87
N GLY A 24 -17.17 -13.52 -46.59
CA GLY A 24 -16.48 -12.31 -46.11
C GLY A 24 -17.09 -11.64 -44.87
N CYS A 25 -18.13 -12.22 -44.27
CA CYS A 25 -18.77 -11.72 -43.06
C CYS A 25 -17.81 -11.59 -41.86
N SER A 26 -18.16 -10.66 -40.96
CA SER A 26 -17.42 -10.43 -39.72
C SER A 26 -17.59 -11.59 -38.73
N LEU A 27 -16.62 -11.79 -37.81
CA LEU A 27 -16.71 -12.84 -36.78
C LEU A 27 -17.95 -12.70 -35.89
N GLU A 28 -18.46 -11.47 -35.73
CA GLU A 28 -19.66 -11.19 -34.94
C GLU A 28 -20.93 -11.63 -35.66
N GLU A 29 -21.01 -11.45 -36.98
CA GLU A 29 -22.10 -11.95 -37.82
C GLU A 29 -22.14 -13.48 -37.85
N VAL A 30 -20.98 -14.15 -37.93
CA VAL A 30 -20.92 -15.61 -37.87
C VAL A 30 -21.46 -16.14 -36.54
N ARG A 31 -21.11 -15.49 -35.43
CA ARG A 31 -21.59 -15.86 -34.08
C ARG A 31 -23.08 -15.59 -33.91
N SER A 32 -23.61 -14.50 -34.47
CA SER A 32 -25.01 -14.13 -34.35
C SER A 32 -25.93 -15.04 -35.19
N SER A 33 -25.49 -15.40 -36.41
CA SER A 33 -26.15 -16.40 -37.26
C SER A 33 -26.18 -17.77 -36.57
N TYR A 34 -25.02 -18.25 -36.09
CA TYR A 34 -24.95 -19.53 -35.38
C TYR A 34 -25.86 -19.55 -34.16
N ARG A 35 -25.88 -18.48 -33.34
CA ARG A 35 -26.76 -18.39 -32.17
C ARG A 35 -28.24 -18.42 -32.55
N SER A 36 -28.59 -17.85 -33.70
CA SER A 36 -29.97 -17.84 -34.21
C SER A 36 -30.39 -19.21 -34.73
N LEU A 37 -29.53 -19.90 -35.49
CA LEU A 37 -29.77 -21.25 -36.00
C LEU A 37 -29.76 -22.30 -34.89
N ALA A 38 -28.83 -22.19 -33.93
CA ALA A 38 -28.77 -23.05 -32.75
C ALA A 38 -30.09 -22.98 -31.97
N LYS A 39 -30.63 -21.78 -31.71
CA LYS A 39 -31.93 -21.65 -31.02
C LYS A 39 -33.10 -22.28 -31.79
N LYS A 40 -33.06 -22.26 -33.12
CA LYS A 40 -34.10 -22.86 -33.99
C LYS A 40 -34.04 -24.39 -33.99
N TYR A 41 -32.84 -24.96 -34.12
CA TYR A 41 -32.63 -26.40 -34.33
C TYR A 41 -32.23 -27.18 -33.07
N HIS A 42 -32.04 -26.52 -31.92
CA HIS A 42 -31.66 -27.22 -30.68
C HIS A 42 -32.72 -28.26 -30.28
N PRO A 43 -32.33 -29.49 -29.89
CA PRO A 43 -33.28 -30.55 -29.52
C PRO A 43 -34.17 -30.17 -28.32
N ASP A 44 -33.68 -29.33 -27.42
CA ASP A 44 -34.44 -28.84 -26.26
C ASP A 44 -35.28 -27.58 -26.55
N SER A 45 -35.30 -27.09 -27.80
CA SER A 45 -36.13 -25.94 -28.17
C SER A 45 -37.60 -26.36 -28.25
N SER A 46 -38.50 -25.59 -27.62
CA SER A 46 -39.94 -25.89 -27.62
C SER A 46 -40.64 -25.62 -28.96
N ALA A 47 -39.90 -25.20 -30.00
CA ALA A 47 -40.41 -24.96 -31.33
C ALA A 47 -40.46 -26.27 -32.15
N GLY A 48 -41.53 -26.51 -32.91
CA GLY A 48 -41.73 -27.71 -33.75
C GLY A 48 -40.77 -27.88 -34.94
N THR A 49 -39.64 -27.18 -34.92
CA THR A 49 -38.57 -27.16 -35.93
C THR A 49 -37.25 -27.72 -35.39
N ALA A 50 -37.28 -28.30 -34.18
CA ALA A 50 -36.12 -28.97 -33.57
C ALA A 50 -35.73 -30.22 -34.38
N ASP A 51 -34.55 -30.17 -35.01
CA ASP A 51 -33.97 -31.27 -35.76
C ASP A 51 -32.51 -31.49 -35.29
N PRO A 52 -32.23 -32.58 -34.55
CA PRO A 52 -30.87 -32.90 -34.09
C PRO A 52 -29.86 -33.04 -35.23
N ALA A 53 -30.28 -33.53 -36.40
CA ALA A 53 -29.39 -33.72 -37.54
C ALA A 53 -29.03 -32.39 -38.20
N ALA A 54 -29.99 -31.46 -38.31
CA ALA A 54 -29.73 -30.10 -38.76
C ALA A 54 -28.79 -29.35 -37.80
N PHE A 55 -28.95 -29.54 -36.48
CA PHE A 55 -28.08 -28.90 -35.50
C PHE A 55 -26.61 -29.33 -35.64
N ILE A 56 -26.35 -30.63 -35.83
CA ILE A 56 -24.99 -31.15 -36.04
C ILE A 56 -24.36 -30.53 -37.29
N ARG A 57 -25.12 -30.43 -38.39
CA ARG A 57 -24.63 -29.81 -39.64
C ARG A 57 -24.29 -28.32 -39.46
N VAL A 58 -25.10 -27.60 -38.69
CA VAL A 58 -24.87 -26.17 -38.36
C VAL A 58 -23.62 -26.01 -37.49
N GLU A 59 -23.40 -26.90 -36.52
CA GLU A 59 -22.21 -26.88 -35.67
C GLU A 59 -20.93 -27.19 -36.47
N GLU A 60 -20.99 -28.18 -37.36
CA GLU A 60 -19.89 -28.54 -38.25
C GLU A 60 -19.54 -27.37 -39.19
N ALA A 61 -20.54 -26.74 -39.80
CA ALA A 61 -20.36 -25.57 -40.66
C ALA A 61 -19.74 -24.39 -39.89
N TYR A 62 -20.21 -24.12 -38.66
CA TYR A 62 -19.66 -23.07 -37.81
C TYR A 62 -18.18 -23.30 -37.46
N ARG A 63 -17.81 -24.53 -37.09
CA ARG A 63 -16.41 -24.88 -36.80
C ARG A 63 -15.52 -24.72 -38.04
N ALA A 64 -16.00 -25.11 -39.22
CA ALA A 64 -15.27 -24.97 -40.48
C ALA A 64 -15.08 -23.49 -40.90
N VAL A 65 -16.09 -22.64 -40.68
CA VAL A 65 -15.98 -21.20 -40.96
C VAL A 65 -15.00 -20.53 -39.99
N LEU A 66 -15.03 -20.88 -38.71
CA LEU A 66 -14.08 -20.34 -37.74
C LEU A 66 -12.62 -20.69 -38.08
N SER A 67 -12.34 -21.93 -38.47
CA SER A 67 -10.99 -22.32 -38.87
C SER A 67 -10.53 -21.60 -40.15
N HIS A 68 -11.44 -21.39 -41.10
CA HIS A 68 -11.16 -20.62 -42.32
C HIS A 68 -10.88 -19.13 -42.02
N VAL A 69 -11.65 -18.50 -41.12
CA VAL A 69 -11.42 -17.10 -40.73
C VAL A 69 -10.11 -16.95 -39.94
N ALA A 70 -9.80 -17.89 -39.04
CA ALA A 70 -8.53 -17.90 -38.32
C ALA A 70 -7.32 -18.07 -39.26
N ALA A 71 -7.40 -18.98 -40.24
CA ALA A 71 -6.37 -19.17 -41.26
C ALA A 71 -6.20 -17.94 -42.17
N ARG A 72 -7.27 -17.16 -42.38
CA ARG A 72 -7.23 -15.92 -43.16
C ARG A 72 -6.68 -14.73 -42.36
N GLN A 73 -6.87 -14.70 -41.04
CA GLN A 73 -6.33 -13.66 -40.16
C GLN A 73 -4.83 -13.85 -39.86
N HIS A 74 -4.34 -15.10 -39.94
CA HIS A 74 -2.91 -15.42 -39.78
C HIS A 74 -2.39 -16.25 -40.97
N PRO A 75 -2.07 -15.63 -42.11
CA PRO A 75 -1.39 -16.34 -43.19
C PRO A 75 0.06 -16.62 -42.78
N ALA A 76 0.29 -17.82 -42.24
CA ALA A 76 1.61 -18.47 -42.12
C ALA A 76 2.79 -17.56 -41.70
N GLU A 77 2.85 -17.22 -40.42
CA GLU A 77 4.13 -17.04 -39.74
C GLU A 77 4.27 -18.18 -38.72
N GLU A 78 5.03 -19.21 -39.08
CA GLU A 78 5.63 -20.11 -38.11
C GLU A 78 6.62 -19.29 -37.29
N GLY A 79 6.14 -18.70 -36.19
CA GLY A 79 6.94 -17.82 -35.34
C GLY A 79 6.22 -17.49 -34.03
N GLU A 80 6.65 -18.20 -32.98
CA GLU A 80 6.55 -17.85 -31.56
C GLU A 80 5.13 -17.70 -30.95
N GLU A 81 4.81 -18.68 -30.10
CA GLU A 81 3.60 -18.76 -29.28
C GLU A 81 3.52 -17.59 -28.27
N GLU A 82 2.74 -16.55 -28.56
CA GLU A 82 2.14 -15.70 -27.51
C GLU A 82 0.85 -16.37 -26.96
N GLU A 83 1.02 -17.50 -26.27
CA GLU A 83 0.01 -17.98 -25.33
C GLU A 83 0.16 -17.24 -23.98
N ASP A 84 -0.31 -16.01 -23.88
CA ASP A 84 -0.49 -15.40 -22.56
C ASP A 84 -1.66 -14.42 -22.50
N GLN A 85 -2.78 -14.88 -21.94
CA GLN A 85 -3.62 -14.04 -21.06
C GLN A 85 -4.76 -14.75 -20.30
N PHE A 86 -5.09 -16.02 -20.55
CA PHE A 86 -6.20 -16.67 -19.83
C PHE A 86 -5.96 -18.15 -19.45
N LYS A 87 -4.76 -18.52 -19.01
CA LYS A 87 -4.61 -19.74 -18.19
C LYS A 87 -5.15 -19.46 -16.79
N ALA A 88 -6.30 -20.07 -16.47
CA ALA A 88 -6.76 -20.18 -15.09
C ALA A 88 -5.57 -20.63 -14.23
N LYS A 89 -5.25 -19.87 -13.17
CA LYS A 89 -4.16 -20.19 -12.23
C LYS A 89 -4.44 -21.57 -11.62
N SER A 90 -3.95 -22.60 -12.29
CA SER A 90 -3.84 -23.92 -11.69
C SER A 90 -3.02 -23.76 -10.43
N LEU A 91 -3.49 -24.34 -9.32
CA LEU A 91 -2.78 -24.36 -8.06
C LEU A 91 -1.35 -24.79 -8.36
N GLN A 92 -0.38 -23.89 -8.11
CA GLN A 92 1.01 -24.15 -8.42
C GLN A 92 1.36 -25.52 -7.87
N HIS A 93 1.74 -26.45 -8.75
CA HIS A 93 2.46 -27.64 -8.33
C HIS A 93 3.53 -27.18 -7.36
N ARG A 94 3.60 -27.82 -6.19
CA ARG A 94 4.59 -27.54 -5.16
C ARG A 94 5.98 -27.50 -5.81
N HIS A 95 6.43 -26.33 -6.21
CA HIS A 95 7.79 -26.10 -6.64
C HIS A 95 8.60 -26.29 -5.36
N TYR A 96 9.28 -27.42 -5.26
CA TYR A 96 10.35 -27.54 -4.28
C TYR A 96 11.26 -26.35 -4.51
N LEU A 97 11.56 -25.58 -3.46
CA LEU A 97 12.56 -24.51 -3.51
C LEU A 97 13.86 -25.13 -4.05
N SER A 98 14.13 -24.92 -5.32
CA SER A 98 15.41 -25.27 -5.91
C SER A 98 16.39 -24.24 -5.38
N PHE A 99 17.20 -24.64 -4.40
CA PHE A 99 18.19 -23.79 -3.75
C PHE A 99 19.38 -23.44 -4.67
N GLU A 100 19.17 -23.35 -5.99
CA GLU A 100 20.20 -23.07 -7.00
C GLU A 100 21.43 -24.00 -6.93
N GLY A 101 21.27 -25.20 -6.36
CA GLY A 101 22.38 -26.14 -6.09
C GLY A 101 23.25 -25.78 -4.87
N VAL A 102 22.86 -24.75 -4.11
CA VAL A 102 23.58 -24.27 -2.93
C VAL A 102 23.21 -25.08 -1.69
N GLY A 103 24.25 -25.57 -1.02
CA GLY A 103 24.16 -26.23 0.29
C GLY A 103 24.11 -27.76 0.23
N ILE A 104 24.59 -28.37 1.31
CA ILE A 104 24.72 -29.84 1.47
C ILE A 104 23.96 -30.26 2.73
N GLY A 105 23.36 -31.45 2.70
CA GLY A 105 22.64 -32.03 3.84
C GLY A 105 21.13 -32.08 3.67
N THR A 106 20.42 -32.10 4.79
CA THR A 106 18.96 -32.25 4.83
C THR A 106 18.23 -31.02 4.26
N PRO A 107 16.97 -31.14 3.81
CA PRO A 107 16.23 -30.02 3.21
C PRO A 107 16.20 -28.75 4.09
N SER A 108 16.04 -28.90 5.41
CA SER A 108 16.02 -27.75 6.35
C SER A 108 17.40 -27.14 6.58
N GLN A 109 18.48 -27.93 6.52
CA GLN A 109 19.85 -27.40 6.57
C GLN A 109 20.18 -26.61 5.30
N ARG A 110 19.76 -27.14 4.14
CA ARG A 110 19.92 -26.49 2.83
C ARG A 110 19.12 -25.19 2.75
N GLU A 111 17.91 -25.17 3.31
CA GLU A 111 17.09 -23.95 3.42
C GLU A 111 17.81 -22.85 4.21
N LYS A 112 18.35 -23.17 5.40
CA LYS A 112 19.10 -22.20 6.20
C LYS A 112 20.34 -21.68 5.47
N GLN A 113 21.09 -22.56 4.82
CA GLN A 113 22.27 -22.19 4.04
C GLN A 113 21.91 -21.31 2.84
N TYR A 114 20.82 -21.63 2.14
CA TYR A 114 20.33 -20.82 1.03
C TYR A 114 19.81 -19.45 1.49
N MET A 115 19.16 -19.38 2.65
CA MET A 115 18.78 -18.09 3.24
C MET A 115 20.01 -17.23 3.53
N GLN A 116 21.08 -17.81 4.09
CA GLN A 116 22.34 -17.10 4.30
C GLN A 116 22.95 -16.63 2.97
N PHE A 117 23.06 -17.54 2.00
CA PHE A 117 23.57 -17.23 0.66
C PHE A 117 22.79 -16.10 -0.03
N ARG A 118 21.46 -16.07 0.13
CA ARG A 118 20.61 -14.98 -0.40
C ARG A 118 20.91 -13.64 0.27
N VAL A 119 21.15 -13.63 1.58
CA VAL A 119 21.54 -12.42 2.31
C VAL A 119 22.89 -11.94 1.80
N ASP A 120 23.88 -12.82 1.73
CA ASP A 120 25.23 -12.49 1.28
C ASP A 120 25.21 -11.91 -0.14
N ARG A 121 24.52 -12.58 -1.08
CA ARG A 121 24.33 -12.11 -2.46
C ARG A 121 23.63 -10.74 -2.52
N ALA A 122 22.62 -10.50 -1.69
CA ALA A 122 21.96 -9.20 -1.63
C ALA A 122 22.89 -8.11 -1.10
N THR A 123 23.74 -8.43 -0.12
CA THR A 123 24.73 -7.48 0.40
C THR A 123 25.77 -7.11 -0.65
N GLU A 124 26.26 -8.10 -1.42
CA GLU A 124 27.20 -7.88 -2.53
C GLU A 124 26.58 -7.00 -3.61
N GLN A 125 25.33 -7.27 -4.02
CA GLN A 125 24.62 -6.45 -5.02
C GLN A 125 24.45 -4.99 -4.57
N VAL A 126 24.12 -4.75 -3.30
CA VAL A 126 24.00 -3.39 -2.76
C VAL A 126 25.37 -2.70 -2.73
N LEU A 127 26.44 -3.41 -2.36
CA LEU A 127 27.79 -2.87 -2.39
C LEU A 127 28.26 -2.55 -3.81
N GLU A 128 27.98 -3.44 -4.76
CA GLU A 128 28.30 -3.24 -6.17
C GLU A 128 27.53 -2.04 -6.74
N TYR A 129 26.23 -1.94 -6.47
CA TYR A 129 25.43 -0.78 -6.87
C TYR A 129 26.00 0.53 -6.30
N ARG A 130 26.41 0.54 -5.03
CA ARG A 130 27.06 1.70 -4.40
C ARG A 130 28.40 2.02 -5.06
N GLN A 131 29.22 1.02 -5.36
CA GLN A 131 30.50 1.20 -6.06
C GLN A 131 30.28 1.77 -7.46
N GLN A 132 29.32 1.25 -8.23
CA GLN A 132 28.97 1.76 -9.55
C GLN A 132 28.44 3.21 -9.47
N ARG A 133 27.61 3.53 -8.47
CA ARG A 133 27.14 4.91 -8.23
C ARG A 133 28.30 5.86 -7.89
N LEU A 134 29.23 5.43 -7.03
CA LEU A 134 30.42 6.22 -6.68
C LEU A 134 31.36 6.39 -7.89
N GLY A 135 31.58 5.32 -8.65
CA GLY A 135 32.39 5.32 -9.87
C GLY A 135 31.82 6.23 -10.97
N GLY A 136 30.50 6.27 -11.13
CA GLY A 136 29.81 7.19 -12.03
C GLY A 136 29.83 8.67 -11.56
N CYS A 137 30.01 8.92 -10.27
CA CYS A 137 30.02 10.26 -9.68
C CYS A 137 31.42 10.88 -9.53
N CYS A 138 32.50 10.14 -9.78
CA CYS A 138 33.86 10.73 -9.86
C CYS A 138 34.02 11.74 -11.01
N ALA A 139 33.00 11.91 -11.86
CA ALA A 139 32.92 12.94 -12.90
C ALA A 139 32.17 14.23 -12.48
N GLY A 140 31.56 14.34 -11.28
CA GLY A 140 30.86 15.59 -10.94
C GLY A 140 30.25 15.72 -9.54
N THR A 141 30.75 16.74 -8.81
CA THR A 141 30.13 17.53 -7.73
C THR A 141 30.21 17.06 -6.27
N ASP A 142 30.88 17.89 -5.45
CA ASP A 142 31.11 17.75 -4.01
C ASP A 142 29.85 17.84 -3.11
N LEU A 143 28.72 18.27 -3.66
CA LEU A 143 27.48 18.53 -2.91
C LEU A 143 26.68 17.26 -2.55
N LEU A 144 26.78 16.20 -3.36
CA LEU A 144 26.17 14.89 -3.08
C LEU A 144 26.96 14.14 -1.99
N ARG A 145 28.30 14.24 -2.03
CA ARG A 145 29.21 13.64 -1.04
C ARG A 145 28.92 14.11 0.39
N ALA A 146 28.52 15.37 0.56
CA ALA A 146 28.18 15.92 1.88
C ALA A 146 26.86 15.36 2.47
N LYS A 147 25.87 15.02 1.62
CA LYS A 147 24.62 14.39 2.07
C LYS A 147 24.88 12.93 2.47
N ASP A 148 25.65 12.20 1.67
CA ASP A 148 26.00 10.79 1.94
C ASP A 148 26.88 10.64 3.20
N LEU A 149 27.79 11.59 3.46
CA LEU A 149 28.56 11.64 4.71
C LEU A 149 27.69 11.90 5.95
N ARG A 150 26.59 12.64 5.82
CA ARG A 150 25.65 12.86 6.93
C ARG A 150 24.78 11.63 7.17
N GLU A 151 24.32 10.98 6.11
CA GLU A 151 23.52 9.76 6.21
C GLU A 151 24.34 8.57 6.72
N SER A 152 25.56 8.37 6.22
CA SER A 152 26.48 7.36 6.75
C SER A 152 26.85 7.62 8.22
N LYS A 153 27.03 8.88 8.64
CA LYS A 153 27.21 9.22 10.06
C LYS A 153 25.97 8.87 10.88
N LYS A 154 24.75 9.14 10.40
CA LYS A 154 23.50 8.74 11.08
C LYS A 154 23.41 7.23 11.24
N VAL A 155 23.70 6.46 10.19
CA VAL A 155 23.69 4.98 10.22
C VAL A 155 24.75 4.42 11.17
N ARG A 156 25.94 5.03 11.21
CA ARG A 156 26.99 4.64 12.18
C ARG A 156 26.60 4.97 13.61
N ILE A 157 25.89 6.09 13.84
CA ILE A 157 25.39 6.47 15.17
C ILE A 157 24.28 5.50 15.61
N THR A 158 23.33 5.13 14.74
CA THR A 158 22.29 4.16 15.09
C THR A 158 22.88 2.79 15.41
N GLN A 159 23.83 2.30 14.60
CA GLN A 159 24.52 1.03 14.88
C GLN A 159 25.36 1.09 16.17
N ALA A 160 25.95 2.25 16.49
CA ALA A 160 26.69 2.42 17.74
C ALA A 160 25.77 2.42 18.97
N VAL A 161 24.60 3.03 18.86
CA VAL A 161 23.58 3.00 19.92
C VAL A 161 23.03 1.59 20.09
N GLU A 162 22.70 0.90 18.99
CA GLU A 162 22.26 -0.51 19.02
C GLU A 162 23.30 -1.40 19.69
N ARG A 163 24.58 -1.24 19.35
CA ARG A 163 25.68 -1.98 19.98
C ARG A 163 25.82 -1.65 21.48
N LEU A 164 25.74 -0.37 21.85
CA LEU A 164 25.78 0.03 23.27
C LEU A 164 24.63 -0.57 24.06
N VAL A 165 23.41 -0.60 23.50
CA VAL A 165 22.24 -1.21 24.13
C VAL A 165 22.45 -2.71 24.30
N GLU A 166 22.95 -3.40 23.28
CA GLU A 166 23.26 -4.84 23.34
C GLU A 166 24.33 -5.15 24.39
N ASP A 167 25.41 -4.37 24.45
CA ASP A 167 26.46 -4.51 25.45
C ASP A 167 25.89 -4.30 26.88
N LEU A 168 24.99 -3.33 27.05
CA LEU A 168 24.33 -3.06 28.34
C LEU A 168 23.38 -4.21 28.76
N ILE A 169 22.65 -4.79 27.81
CA ILE A 169 21.79 -5.95 28.04
C ILE A 169 22.65 -7.15 28.46
N GLN A 170 23.74 -7.42 27.75
CA GLN A 170 24.65 -8.52 28.08
C GLN A 170 25.32 -8.32 29.45
N GLU A 171 25.72 -7.09 29.77
CA GLU A 171 26.27 -6.75 31.09
C GLU A 171 25.24 -7.00 32.21
N SER A 172 23.99 -6.56 32.03
CA SER A 172 22.90 -6.81 32.99
C SER A 172 22.52 -8.28 33.09
N MET A 173 22.61 -9.05 31.99
CA MET A 173 22.45 -10.51 32.02
C MET A 173 23.57 -11.18 32.82
N ALA A 174 24.82 -10.76 32.63
CA ALA A 174 25.97 -11.29 33.38
C ALA A 174 25.92 -10.95 34.87
N LYS A 175 25.38 -9.78 35.23
CA LYS A 175 25.12 -9.37 36.62
C LYS A 175 23.97 -10.14 37.28
N GLY A 176 23.12 -10.80 36.49
CA GLY A 176 21.95 -11.51 36.99
C GLY A 176 20.80 -10.58 37.37
N ASP A 177 20.75 -9.35 36.83
CA ASP A 177 19.69 -8.37 37.10
C ASP A 177 18.29 -8.92 36.70
N PHE A 178 18.26 -9.87 35.75
CA PHE A 178 17.06 -10.54 35.27
C PHE A 178 16.63 -11.75 36.11
N ASP A 179 17.43 -12.17 37.10
CA ASP A 179 17.19 -13.45 37.76
C ASP A 179 16.13 -13.44 38.86
N ASN A 180 15.81 -12.27 39.44
CA ASN A 180 14.87 -12.13 40.55
C ASN A 180 13.69 -11.20 40.23
N LEU A 181 13.28 -11.17 38.96
CA LEU A 181 12.13 -10.37 38.53
C LEU A 181 10.82 -10.89 39.15
N SER A 182 9.93 -9.96 39.50
CA SER A 182 8.63 -10.29 40.07
C SER A 182 7.79 -11.07 39.03
N GLY A 183 7.48 -12.32 39.35
CA GLY A 183 6.72 -13.20 38.46
C GLY A 183 7.54 -14.11 37.55
N LYS A 184 8.89 -14.17 37.70
CA LYS A 184 9.73 -15.18 37.04
C LYS A 184 9.19 -16.59 37.30
N GLY A 185 9.02 -17.38 36.25
CA GLY A 185 8.51 -18.76 36.31
C GLY A 185 6.99 -18.91 36.50
N LYS A 186 6.24 -17.82 36.70
CA LYS A 186 4.78 -17.85 36.72
C LYS A 186 4.24 -17.71 35.29
N PRO A 187 3.12 -18.37 34.94
CA PRO A 187 2.48 -18.16 33.64
C PRO A 187 2.15 -16.67 33.47
N LEU A 188 2.39 -16.15 32.27
CA LEU A 188 1.99 -14.78 31.93
C LEU A 188 0.50 -14.63 32.22
N ARG A 189 0.12 -13.53 32.87
CA ARG A 189 -1.30 -13.18 33.03
C ARG A 189 -1.90 -13.08 31.62
N LYS A 190 -2.75 -14.03 31.25
CA LYS A 190 -3.55 -13.94 30.03
C LYS A 190 -4.54 -12.81 30.25
N PHE A 191 -4.54 -11.83 29.36
CA PHE A 191 -5.52 -10.76 29.41
C PHE A 191 -6.73 -11.16 28.57
N SER A 192 -7.90 -11.12 29.21
CA SER A 192 -9.13 -10.77 28.52
C SER A 192 -9.04 -9.29 28.14
N ASP A 193 -9.69 -8.89 27.05
CA ASP A 193 -10.43 -7.62 26.89
C ASP A 193 -10.48 -7.16 25.41
N ALA A 194 -9.72 -7.77 24.51
CA ALA A 194 -9.91 -7.57 23.07
C ALA A 194 -9.70 -8.87 22.28
N PRO A 195 -10.74 -9.71 22.12
CA PRO A 195 -10.68 -10.97 21.37
C PRO A 195 -10.24 -10.81 19.90
N HIS A 196 -10.28 -9.58 19.38
CA HIS A 196 -10.00 -9.21 18.01
C HIS A 196 -8.57 -8.69 17.78
N ILE A 197 -7.77 -8.48 18.85
CA ILE A 197 -6.38 -8.02 18.74
C ILE A 197 -5.46 -9.22 18.90
N ASP A 198 -4.45 -9.35 18.02
CA ASP A 198 -3.50 -10.44 18.14
C ASP A 198 -2.63 -10.28 19.42
N PRO A 199 -2.20 -11.40 20.04
CA PRO A 199 -1.44 -11.35 21.29
C PRO A 199 -0.12 -10.57 21.21
N MET A 200 0.53 -10.52 20.03
CA MET A 200 1.81 -9.84 19.86
C MET A 200 1.62 -8.32 19.89
N THR A 201 0.67 -7.79 19.12
CA THR A 201 0.33 -6.36 19.09
C THR A 201 -0.15 -5.87 20.46
N HIS A 202 -0.98 -6.67 21.14
CA HIS A 202 -1.43 -6.33 22.49
C HIS A 202 -0.25 -6.22 23.47
N ASN A 203 0.68 -7.18 23.45
CA ASN A 203 1.85 -7.16 24.32
C ASN A 203 2.77 -5.97 24.02
N LEU A 204 2.97 -5.65 22.74
CA LEU A 204 3.75 -4.47 22.34
C LEU A 204 3.10 -3.18 22.84
N ASN A 205 1.80 -3.00 22.62
CA ASN A 205 1.06 -1.83 23.10
C ASN A 205 1.14 -1.70 24.63
N ARG A 206 1.08 -2.82 25.36
CA ARG A 206 1.28 -2.81 26.82
C ARG A 206 2.67 -2.33 27.20
N ILE A 207 3.72 -2.90 26.58
CA ILE A 207 5.11 -2.50 26.86
C ILE A 207 5.29 -1.00 26.58
N LEU A 208 4.71 -0.50 25.49
CA LEU A 208 4.74 0.93 25.18
C LEU A 208 4.05 1.76 26.28
N ILE A 209 2.85 1.36 26.72
CA ILE A 209 2.10 2.07 27.77
C ILE A 209 2.85 2.01 29.11
N ASP A 210 3.39 0.86 29.50
CA ASP A 210 4.12 0.67 30.76
C ASP A 210 5.40 1.53 30.80
N ASN A 211 6.05 1.73 29.64
CA ASN A 211 7.19 2.63 29.48
C ASN A 211 6.78 4.11 29.30
N GLY A 212 5.49 4.44 29.38
CA GLY A 212 4.99 5.80 29.24
C GLY A 212 5.10 6.35 27.80
N TYR A 213 5.21 5.48 26.79
CA TYR A 213 5.24 5.90 25.39
C TYR A 213 3.92 6.56 25.00
N GLN A 214 4.02 7.76 24.43
CA GLN A 214 2.88 8.53 23.96
C GLN A 214 2.94 8.63 22.43
N PRO A 215 1.88 8.23 21.71
CA PRO A 215 1.77 8.46 20.29
C PRO A 215 1.96 9.93 19.92
N GLU A 216 2.62 10.17 18.79
CA GLU A 216 2.95 11.51 18.30
C GLU A 216 1.73 12.44 18.24
N TRP A 217 0.59 11.95 17.75
CA TRP A 217 -0.63 12.76 17.66
C TRP A 217 -1.14 13.22 19.03
N ILE A 218 -0.91 12.47 20.11
CA ILE A 218 -1.28 12.91 21.47
C ILE A 218 -0.40 14.08 21.91
N LEU A 219 0.90 14.00 21.65
CA LEU A 219 1.85 15.07 21.93
C LEU A 219 1.51 16.33 21.13
N LEU A 220 1.24 16.17 19.83
CA LEU A 220 0.81 17.27 18.96
C LEU A 220 -0.49 17.90 19.45
N GLN A 221 -1.47 17.09 19.88
CA GLN A 221 -2.73 17.60 20.43
C GLN A 221 -2.49 18.44 21.68
N LYS A 222 -1.65 17.96 22.61
CA LYS A 222 -1.30 18.69 23.83
C LYS A 222 -0.61 20.01 23.48
N GLU A 223 0.35 19.97 22.56
CA GLU A 223 1.10 21.16 22.15
C GLU A 223 0.19 22.19 21.45
N ILE A 224 -0.79 21.77 20.64
CA ILE A 224 -1.80 22.68 20.04
C ILE A 224 -2.64 23.35 21.13
N ARG A 225 -3.06 22.61 22.16
CA ARG A 225 -3.85 23.16 23.28
C ARG A 225 -3.05 24.19 24.09
N GLU A 226 -1.83 23.86 24.46
CA GLU A 226 -0.98 24.77 25.24
C GLU A 226 -0.60 26.02 24.43
N THR A 227 -0.38 25.89 23.12
CA THR A 227 -0.05 27.04 22.28
C THR A 227 -1.21 28.00 22.12
N ILE A 228 -2.45 27.52 21.93
CA ILE A 228 -3.61 28.43 21.87
C ILE A 228 -3.87 29.12 23.20
N GLU A 229 -3.68 28.43 24.33
CA GLU A 229 -3.79 29.03 25.67
C GLU A 229 -2.76 30.13 25.88
N ARG A 230 -1.47 29.86 25.57
CA ARG A 230 -0.39 30.86 25.63
C ARG A 230 -0.67 32.07 24.74
N LEU A 231 -1.20 31.86 23.54
CA LEU A 231 -1.55 32.96 22.63
C LEU A 231 -2.69 33.81 23.21
N ARG A 232 -3.72 33.19 23.80
CA ARG A 232 -4.84 33.89 24.44
C ARG A 232 -4.37 34.71 25.65
N GLU A 233 -3.57 34.11 26.53
CA GLU A 233 -2.99 34.81 27.68
C GLU A 233 -2.12 35.99 27.24
N GLY A 234 -1.30 35.80 26.21
CA GLY A 234 -0.50 36.87 25.61
C GLY A 234 -1.35 38.02 25.07
N ALA A 235 -2.47 37.72 24.39
CA ALA A 235 -3.40 38.73 23.88
C ALA A 235 -4.08 39.52 25.01
N VAL A 236 -4.54 38.85 26.07
CA VAL A 236 -5.14 39.50 27.26
C VAL A 236 -4.10 40.35 27.99
N ALA A 237 -2.88 39.85 28.16
CA ALA A 237 -1.78 40.60 28.79
C ALA A 237 -1.38 41.83 27.97
N ALA A 238 -1.37 41.72 26.63
CA ALA A 238 -1.15 42.87 25.75
C ALA A 238 -2.27 43.89 25.88
N ARG A 239 -3.54 43.45 25.97
CA ARG A 239 -4.68 44.35 26.16
C ARG A 239 -4.65 45.09 27.50
N ARG A 240 -4.23 44.42 28.59
CA ARG A 240 -4.04 45.00 29.94
C ARG A 240 -3.01 46.12 29.99
N LYS A 241 -1.98 46.06 29.13
CA LYS A 241 -0.93 47.09 29.08
C LYS A 241 -1.40 48.38 28.42
N LEU A 242 -2.52 48.35 27.70
CA LEU A 242 -3.06 49.49 26.99
C LEU A 242 -4.13 50.16 27.85
N GLY A 243 -4.10 51.50 27.90
CA GLY A 243 -5.03 52.28 28.72
C GLY A 243 -6.48 52.25 28.21
N GLU A 244 -7.43 52.65 29.06
CA GLU A 244 -8.80 52.93 28.66
C GLU A 244 -9.13 54.41 28.88
N PRO A 245 -9.56 55.17 27.85
CA PRO A 245 -9.65 54.82 26.42
C PRO A 245 -8.29 54.78 25.71
N MET A 246 -8.16 53.93 24.69
CA MET A 246 -6.91 53.77 23.94
C MET A 246 -6.51 55.03 23.16
N SER A 247 -5.29 55.49 23.41
CA SER A 247 -4.62 56.56 22.67
C SER A 247 -4.35 56.14 21.21
N PRO A 248 -4.29 57.05 20.23
CA PRO A 248 -3.95 56.71 18.83
C PRO A 248 -2.69 55.82 18.66
N PRO A 249 -1.53 56.09 19.30
CA PRO A 249 -0.36 55.20 19.22
C PRO A 249 -0.59 53.81 19.85
N GLU A 250 -1.43 53.72 20.87
CA GLU A 250 -1.79 52.45 21.52
C GLU A 250 -2.68 51.59 20.61
N ARG A 251 -3.53 52.21 19.77
CA ARG A 251 -4.31 51.50 18.75
C ARG A 251 -3.43 50.92 17.66
N GLU A 252 -2.42 51.65 17.21
CA GLU A 252 -1.44 51.12 16.26
C GLU A 252 -0.64 49.96 16.86
N GLN A 253 -0.24 50.10 18.13
CA GLN A 253 0.45 49.03 18.85
C GLN A 253 -0.42 47.78 18.98
N TRP A 254 -1.71 47.94 19.29
CA TRP A 254 -2.66 46.83 19.31
C TRP A 254 -2.86 46.21 17.92
N GLY A 255 -2.91 47.02 16.87
CA GLY A 255 -2.95 46.55 15.48
C GLY A 255 -1.77 45.63 15.16
N ARG A 256 -0.54 46.03 15.54
CA ARG A 256 0.66 45.20 15.37
C ARG A 256 0.57 43.88 16.14
N VAL A 257 0.05 43.90 17.37
CA VAL A 257 -0.14 42.68 18.18
C VAL A 257 -1.18 41.76 17.53
N CYS A 258 -2.29 42.31 17.03
CA CYS A 258 -3.29 41.55 16.29
C CYS A 258 -2.72 40.91 15.02
N GLU A 259 -1.90 41.63 14.25
CA GLU A 259 -1.23 41.09 13.07
C GLU A 259 -0.28 39.94 13.41
N GLN A 260 0.53 40.09 14.46
CA GLN A 260 1.41 39.01 14.95
C GLN A 260 0.59 37.79 15.40
N PHE A 261 -0.48 38.02 16.17
CA PHE A 261 -1.39 36.98 16.62
C PHE A 261 -2.05 36.25 15.44
N MET A 262 -2.45 36.96 14.38
CA MET A 262 -2.96 36.36 13.15
C MET A 262 -1.91 35.47 12.47
N GLN A 263 -0.65 35.90 12.42
CA GLN A 263 0.44 35.09 11.86
C GLN A 263 0.70 33.83 12.69
N ASP A 264 0.64 33.93 14.02
CA ASP A 264 0.84 32.78 14.91
C ASP A 264 -0.32 31.80 14.85
N ILE A 265 -1.56 32.27 14.71
CA ILE A 265 -2.71 31.38 14.43
C ILE A 265 -2.54 30.68 13.07
N ARG A 266 -2.02 31.35 12.03
CA ARG A 266 -1.72 30.68 10.75
C ARG A 266 -0.69 29.57 10.93
N LYS A 267 0.35 29.77 11.74
CA LYS A 267 1.34 28.72 12.07
C LYS A 267 0.69 27.59 12.86
N LEU A 268 -0.20 27.92 13.81
CA LEU A 268 -0.94 26.93 14.59
C LEU A 268 -1.87 26.10 13.70
N ASN A 269 -2.58 26.71 12.75
CA ASN A 269 -3.46 26.00 11.82
C ASN A 269 -2.68 25.01 10.94
N LYS A 270 -1.45 25.34 10.51
CA LYS A 270 -0.58 24.35 9.82
C LYS A 270 -0.26 23.14 10.70
N ARG A 271 -0.13 23.33 12.01
CA ARG A 271 0.09 22.23 12.96
C ARG A 271 -1.18 21.42 13.18
N VAL A 272 -2.34 22.08 13.17
CA VAL A 272 -3.65 21.42 13.16
C VAL A 272 -3.82 20.56 11.91
N ASP A 273 -3.38 21.04 10.74
CA ASP A 273 -3.39 20.23 9.51
C ASP A 273 -2.53 18.97 9.66
N ASN A 274 -1.29 19.12 10.14
CA ASN A 274 -0.43 17.96 10.40
C ASN A 274 -1.05 16.99 11.41
N PHE A 275 -1.65 17.49 12.49
CA PHE A 275 -2.37 16.67 13.45
C PHE A 275 -3.52 15.91 12.79
N ASN A 276 -4.34 16.57 11.97
CA ASN A 276 -5.47 15.95 11.28
C ASN A 276 -5.06 14.83 10.30
N LEU A 277 -3.84 14.91 9.75
CA LEU A 277 -3.27 13.88 8.89
C LEU A 277 -2.77 12.64 9.68
N VAL A 278 -2.29 12.82 10.92
CA VAL A 278 -1.71 11.74 11.73
C VAL A 278 -2.76 11.06 12.62
N VAL A 279 -3.85 11.74 12.97
CA VAL A 279 -4.86 11.22 13.89
C VAL A 279 -5.57 10.00 13.30
N PRO A 280 -5.55 8.84 14.00
CA PRO A 280 -6.18 7.61 13.49
C PRO A 280 -7.72 7.64 13.49
N ILE A 281 -8.34 8.55 14.26
CA ILE A 281 -9.79 8.60 14.49
C ILE A 281 -10.36 9.92 13.97
N LEU A 282 -11.17 9.86 12.91
CA LEU A 282 -11.76 11.05 12.27
C LEU A 282 -12.52 11.96 13.24
N SER A 283 -13.22 11.40 14.23
CA SER A 283 -13.96 12.18 15.24
C SER A 283 -13.07 13.01 16.18
N ARG A 284 -11.76 12.75 16.21
CA ARG A 284 -10.78 13.49 17.02
C ARG A 284 -10.00 14.54 16.23
N GLN A 285 -10.30 14.74 14.95
CA GLN A 285 -9.73 15.82 14.17
C GLN A 285 -10.16 17.19 14.73
N LEU A 286 -9.31 18.20 14.54
CA LEU A 286 -9.52 19.56 15.00
C LEU A 286 -9.89 20.48 13.84
N VAL A 287 -10.77 21.43 14.11
CA VAL A 287 -11.09 22.51 13.18
C VAL A 287 -10.08 23.64 13.34
N HIS A 288 -9.79 24.35 12.25
CA HIS A 288 -8.94 25.53 12.29
C HIS A 288 -9.47 26.61 13.24
N PHE A 289 -8.54 27.32 13.85
CA PHE A 289 -8.83 28.49 14.67
C PHE A 289 -8.94 29.73 13.77
N SER A 290 -10.04 30.45 13.88
CA SER A 290 -10.23 31.72 13.19
C SER A 290 -9.64 32.88 14.00
N PRO A 291 -8.73 33.69 13.45
CA PRO A 291 -8.07 34.75 14.21
C PRO A 291 -9.03 35.78 14.81
N GLU A 292 -10.00 36.22 14.03
CA GLU A 292 -10.96 37.26 14.43
C GLU A 292 -11.79 36.82 15.65
N ARG A 293 -12.29 35.58 15.65
CA ARG A 293 -13.08 35.06 16.78
C ARG A 293 -12.25 34.90 18.04
N GLU A 294 -10.97 34.55 17.90
CA GLU A 294 -10.07 34.40 19.06
C GLU A 294 -9.67 35.77 19.64
N ILE A 295 -9.50 36.81 18.81
CA ILE A 295 -9.28 38.19 19.29
C ILE A 295 -10.52 38.70 20.05
N VAL A 296 -11.72 38.51 19.49
CA VAL A 296 -12.98 38.88 20.15
C VAL A 296 -13.15 38.11 21.47
N ARG A 297 -12.79 36.82 21.49
CA ARG A 297 -12.80 36.03 22.72
C ARG A 297 -11.82 36.56 23.76
N ALA A 298 -10.61 36.95 23.36
CA ALA A 298 -9.61 37.54 24.25
C ALA A 298 -10.09 38.88 24.83
N GLN A 299 -10.75 39.71 24.02
CA GLN A 299 -11.36 40.97 24.49
C GLN A 299 -12.47 40.72 25.51
N LYS A 300 -13.39 39.79 25.23
CA LYS A 300 -14.44 39.39 26.19
C LYS A 300 -13.87 38.84 27.49
N SER A 301 -12.80 38.06 27.43
CA SER A 301 -12.15 37.56 28.65
C SER A 301 -11.47 38.68 29.44
N TYR A 302 -10.95 39.72 28.78
CA TYR A 302 -10.42 40.90 29.44
C TYR A 302 -11.53 41.72 30.10
N GLU A 303 -12.67 41.92 29.42
CA GLU A 303 -13.83 42.64 29.99
C GLU A 303 -14.46 41.92 31.19
N ALA A 304 -14.28 40.60 31.29
CA ALA A 304 -14.76 39.78 32.39
C ALA A 304 -13.80 39.71 33.60
N LEU A 305 -12.58 40.24 33.47
CA LEU A 305 -11.53 40.26 34.50
C LEU A 305 -11.55 41.59 35.27
#